data_AF-A0A7W8A7Z6-F1
#
_entry.id   AF-A0A7W8A7Z6-F1
#
_cell.length_a   1.000
_cell.length_b   1.000
_cell.length_c   1.000
_cell.angle_alpha   90.00
_cell.angle_beta   90.00
_cell.angle_gamma   90.00
#
_symmetry.space_group_name_H-M   'P 1'
#
loop_
_entity.id
_entity.type
_entity.pdbx_description
1 polymer ?
#
loop_
_entity_poly.entity_id
_entity_poly.type
_entity_poly.pdbx_seq_one_letter_code
_entity_poly.pdbx_strand_id
1 'polypeptide(L)'
;MGVLVSQISIALSGLVAGMLLWSAIGGVPWMRRLPAGEYVRLHQYWSPRFDPLGPIMVIGVLACDVYLLLVAPTKGARYLLGTLIAALVAVIVISATRNAVLKKRVMRLDPDDLPEDWSQRDPRPAFGKWNMVRTVITVLVFLGNVEAMAVYTL
;
A
#
# COMPACT_ATOMS: atom_id res chain seq x y z
N MET A 1 11.83 21.50 13.16
CA MET A 1 11.96 20.18 12.52
C MET A 1 10.61 19.46 12.34
N GLY A 2 9.72 19.45 13.34
CA GLY A 2 8.41 18.77 13.24
C GLY A 2 7.52 19.18 12.05
N VAL A 3 7.48 20.46 11.68
CA VAL A 3 6.65 20.95 10.55
C VAL A 3 7.05 20.36 9.20
N LEU A 4 8.36 20.25 8.92
CA LEU A 4 8.81 19.67 7.66
C LEU A 4 8.53 18.16 7.62
N VAL A 5 8.78 17.46 8.73
CA VAL A 5 8.55 16.00 8.81
C VAL A 5 7.06 15.67 8.66
N SER A 6 6.16 16.49 9.21
CA SER A 6 4.72 16.28 9.03
C SER A 6 4.26 16.50 7.60
N GLN A 7 4.75 17.53 6.93
CA GLN A 7 4.47 17.76 5.51
C GLN A 7 4.94 16.59 4.65
N ILE A 8 6.14 16.06 4.94
CA ILE A 8 6.67 14.86 4.26
C ILE A 8 5.78 13.64 4.56
N SER A 9 5.36 13.41 5.81
CA SER A 9 4.45 12.31 6.16
C SER A 9 3.13 12.38 5.39
N ILE A 10 2.49 13.56 5.37
CA ILE A 10 1.22 13.78 4.65
C ILE A 10 1.42 13.58 3.14
N ALA A 11 2.48 14.12 2.55
CA ALA A 11 2.76 13.95 1.13
C ALA A 11 2.97 12.48 0.75
N LEU A 12 3.79 11.75 1.51
CA LEU A 12 4.06 10.34 1.26
C LEU A 12 2.83 9.46 1.49
N SER A 13 2.07 9.68 2.57
CA SER A 13 0.85 8.91 2.86
C SER A 13 -0.24 9.17 1.82
N GLY A 14 -0.36 10.40 1.32
CA GLY A 14 -1.22 10.75 0.20
C GLY A 14 -0.84 10.02 -1.09
N LEU A 15 0.45 9.96 -1.43
CA LEU A 15 0.94 9.20 -2.60
C LEU A 15 0.66 7.70 -2.49
N VAL A 16 0.88 7.11 -1.30
CA VAL A 16 0.57 5.69 -1.04
C VAL A 16 -0.93 5.43 -1.19
N ALA A 17 -1.76 6.25 -0.54
CA ALA A 17 -3.21 6.12 -0.59
C ALA A 17 -3.73 6.28 -2.03
N GLY A 18 -3.25 7.29 -2.76
CA GLY A 18 -3.62 7.52 -4.16
C GLY A 18 -3.23 6.37 -5.09
N MET A 19 -2.02 5.83 -4.95
CA MET A 19 -1.55 4.68 -5.73
C MET A 19 -2.43 3.44 -5.49
N LEU A 20 -2.75 3.14 -4.23
CA LEU A 20 -3.59 2.00 -3.89
C LEU A 20 -5.05 2.21 -4.29
N LEU A 21 -5.57 3.43 -4.17
CA LEU A 21 -6.91 3.80 -4.60
C LEU A 21 -7.07 3.63 -6.11
N TRP A 22 -6.13 4.17 -6.91
CA TRP A 22 -6.09 3.95 -8.35
C TRP A 22 -6.09 2.45 -8.69
N SER A 23 -5.25 1.66 -8.00
CA SER A 23 -5.22 0.21 -8.17
C SER A 23 -6.56 -0.43 -7.82
N ALA A 24 -7.24 0.02 -6.77
CA ALA A 24 -8.51 -0.54 -6.33
C ALA A 24 -9.67 -0.25 -7.29
N ILE A 25 -9.78 0.98 -7.81
CA ILE A 25 -10.92 1.41 -8.63
C ILE A 25 -10.70 1.25 -10.14
N GLY A 26 -9.45 1.28 -10.59
CA GLY A 26 -9.09 1.20 -12.01
C GLY A 26 -8.31 -0.07 -12.34
N GLY A 27 -7.13 -0.22 -11.71
CA GLY A 27 -6.20 -1.31 -12.03
C GLY A 27 -6.79 -2.71 -11.85
N VAL A 28 -7.29 -3.04 -10.65
CA VAL A 28 -7.86 -4.35 -10.31
C VAL A 28 -9.05 -4.69 -11.21
N PRO A 29 -10.05 -3.82 -11.41
CA PRO A 29 -11.13 -4.08 -12.35
C PRO A 29 -10.66 -4.35 -13.77
N TRP A 30 -9.67 -3.60 -14.26
CA TRP A 30 -9.10 -3.82 -15.60
C TRP A 30 -8.42 -5.18 -15.70
N MET A 31 -7.54 -5.52 -14.74
CA MET A 31 -6.79 -6.78 -14.71
C MET A 31 -7.69 -8.03 -14.63
N ARG A 32 -8.88 -7.92 -14.03
CA ARG A 32 -9.87 -9.00 -13.99
C ARG A 32 -10.48 -9.34 -15.35
N ARG A 33 -10.45 -8.41 -16.30
CA ARG A 33 -11.01 -8.60 -17.65
C ARG A 33 -10.00 -9.17 -18.65
N LEU A 34 -8.71 -9.18 -18.30
CA LEU A 34 -7.67 -9.65 -19.20
C LEU A 34 -7.69 -11.18 -19.32
N PRO A 35 -7.39 -11.73 -20.51
CA PRO A 35 -6.95 -13.12 -20.63
C PRO A 35 -5.76 -13.40 -19.69
N ALA A 36 -5.62 -14.65 -19.26
CA ALA A 36 -4.63 -15.01 -18.23
C ALA A 36 -3.19 -14.68 -18.65
N GLY A 37 -2.79 -14.97 -19.90
CA GLY A 37 -1.45 -14.64 -20.42
C GLY A 37 -1.19 -13.13 -20.45
N GLU A 38 -2.19 -12.34 -20.88
CA GLU A 38 -2.11 -10.88 -20.88
C GLU A 38 -2.02 -10.30 -19.46
N TYR A 39 -2.71 -10.90 -18.49
CA TYR A 39 -2.55 -10.54 -17.08
C TYR A 39 -1.12 -10.75 -16.60
N VAL A 40 -0.50 -11.88 -16.95
CA VAL A 40 0.90 -12.21 -16.57
C VAL A 40 1.87 -11.24 -17.26
N ARG A 41 1.74 -11.03 -18.58
CA ARG A 41 2.57 -10.05 -19.32
C ARG A 41 2.49 -8.65 -18.72
N LEU A 42 1.27 -8.19 -18.43
CA LEU A 42 1.05 -6.88 -17.83
C LEU A 42 1.77 -6.75 -16.47
N HIS A 43 1.65 -7.76 -15.61
CA HIS A 43 2.32 -7.75 -14.30
C HIS A 43 3.84 -7.80 -14.44
N GLN A 44 4.36 -8.65 -15.33
CA GLN A 44 5.80 -8.74 -15.57
C GLN A 44 6.38 -7.43 -16.11
N TYR A 45 5.62 -6.70 -16.94
CA TYR A 45 6.01 -5.39 -17.42
C TYR A 45 5.94 -4.32 -16.31
N TRP A 46 4.87 -4.27 -15.53
CA TRP A 46 4.69 -3.20 -14.54
C TRP A 46 5.46 -3.39 -13.24
N SER A 47 5.50 -4.60 -12.70
CA SER A 47 6.02 -4.86 -11.36
C SER A 47 7.45 -4.32 -11.16
N PRO A 48 8.45 -4.60 -12.01
CA PRO A 48 9.80 -4.07 -11.82
C PRO A 48 9.89 -2.54 -11.82
N ARG A 49 8.96 -1.85 -12.49
CA ARG A 49 8.96 -0.38 -12.66
C ARG A 49 8.31 0.35 -11.49
N PHE A 50 7.23 -0.21 -10.95
CA PHE A 50 6.44 0.45 -9.90
C PHE A 50 6.71 -0.10 -8.50
N ASP A 51 7.17 -1.34 -8.39
CA ASP A 51 7.31 -2.03 -7.10
C ASP A 51 8.28 -1.39 -6.10
N PRO A 52 9.39 -0.74 -6.50
CA PRO A 52 10.28 -0.12 -5.52
C PRO A 52 9.62 1.04 -4.77
N LEU A 53 8.74 1.79 -5.44
CA LEU A 53 8.16 3.02 -4.89
C LEU A 53 7.26 2.76 -3.69
N GLY A 54 6.40 1.73 -3.75
CA GLY A 54 5.44 1.43 -2.68
C GLY A 54 6.10 1.22 -1.31
N PRO A 55 7.04 0.26 -1.17
CA PRO A 55 7.78 0.03 0.08
C PRO A 55 8.57 1.25 0.54
N ILE A 56 9.25 1.97 -0.36
CA ILE A 56 10.02 3.17 -0.01
C ILE A 56 9.10 4.23 0.61
N MET A 57 7.95 4.49 -0.03
CA MET A 57 7.00 5.48 0.48
C MET A 57 6.39 5.04 1.81
N VAL A 58 5.94 3.78 1.95
CA VAL A 58 5.33 3.28 3.19
C VAL A 58 6.32 3.32 4.37
N ILE A 59 7.57 2.93 4.14
CA ILE A 59 8.63 3.03 5.17
C ILE A 59 8.96 4.49 5.48
N GLY A 60 8.95 5.37 4.47
CA GLY A 60 9.12 6.81 4.65
C GLY A 60 8.03 7.42 5.55
N VAL A 61 6.76 7.08 5.31
CA VAL A 61 5.64 7.50 6.19
C VAL A 61 5.86 6.98 7.60
N LEU A 62 6.16 5.68 7.76
CA LEU A 62 6.38 5.07 9.06
C LEU A 62 7.50 5.76 9.85
N ALA A 63 8.63 6.06 9.19
CA ALA A 63 9.75 6.76 9.82
C ALA A 63 9.36 8.18 10.27
N CYS A 64 8.60 8.90 9.45
CA CYS A 64 8.10 10.23 9.80
C CYS A 64 7.13 10.17 10.98
N ASP A 65 6.18 9.24 10.97
CA ASP A 65 5.16 9.12 12.03
C ASP A 65 5.78 8.68 13.36
N VAL A 66 6.77 7.77 13.33
CA VAL A 66 7.55 7.40 14.52
C VAL A 66 8.30 8.60 15.07
N TYR A 67 8.99 9.37 14.22
CA TYR A 67 9.67 10.58 14.68
C TYR A 67 8.68 11.58 15.31
N LEU A 68 7.57 11.86 14.63
CA LEU A 68 6.54 12.79 15.10
C LEU A 68 5.91 12.33 16.42
N LEU A 69 5.72 11.03 16.62
CA LEU A 69 5.24 10.44 17.87
C LEU A 69 6.21 10.72 19.03
N LEU A 70 7.51 10.54 18.80
CA LEU A 70 8.54 10.75 19.82
C LEU A 70 8.62 12.22 20.27
N VAL A 71 8.36 13.16 19.36
CA VAL A 71 8.40 14.60 19.67
C VAL A 71 7.01 15.21 19.89
N ALA A 72 5.94 14.40 19.92
CA ALA A 72 4.56 14.88 20.02
C ALA A 72 4.29 15.59 21.37
N PRO A 73 3.76 16.84 21.34
CA PRO A 73 3.52 17.63 22.54
C PRO A 73 2.24 17.21 23.28
N THR A 74 1.24 16.71 22.56
CA THR A 74 -0.11 16.46 23.10
C THR A 74 -0.37 14.95 23.23
N LYS A 75 -1.20 14.57 24.22
CA LYS A 75 -1.64 13.17 24.36
C LYS A 75 -2.45 12.72 23.14
N GLY A 76 -3.30 13.60 22.61
CA GLY A 76 -4.11 13.33 21.42
C GLY A 76 -3.26 12.95 20.21
N ALA A 77 -2.24 13.75 19.88
CA ALA A 77 -1.31 13.46 18.80
C ALA A 77 -0.59 12.11 19.02
N ARG A 78 -0.15 11.80 20.25
CA ARG A 78 0.51 10.53 20.56
C ARG A 78 -0.39 9.32 20.34
N TYR A 79 -1.63 9.36 20.82
CA TYR A 79 -2.57 8.26 20.62
C TYR A 79 -2.90 8.05 19.14
N LEU A 80 -3.14 9.14 18.41
CA LEU A 80 -3.46 9.07 16.99
C LEU A 80 -2.27 8.53 16.21
N LEU A 81 -1.08 9.12 16.31
CA LEU A 81 0.14 8.65 15.64
C LEU A 81 0.46 7.20 15.98
N GLY A 82 0.33 6.78 17.25
CA GLY A 82 0.52 5.38 17.64
C GLY A 82 -0.44 4.42 16.93
N THR A 83 -1.71 4.82 16.78
CA THR A 83 -2.72 4.05 16.04
C THR A 83 -2.40 3.97 14.55
N LEU A 84 -1.95 5.08 13.94
CA LEU A 84 -1.60 5.14 12.52
C LEU A 84 -0.34 4.32 12.20
N ILE A 85 0.65 4.33 13.09
CA ILE A 85 1.84 3.47 13.01
C ILE A 85 1.41 2.00 13.00
N ALA A 86 0.53 1.59 13.92
CA ALA A 86 0.04 0.21 13.95
C ALA A 86 -0.71 -0.17 12.65
N ALA A 87 -1.51 0.75 12.10
CA ALA A 87 -2.19 0.58 10.82
C ALA A 87 -1.19 0.43 9.65
N LEU A 88 -0.13 1.25 9.60
CA LEU A 88 0.94 1.13 8.60
C LEU A 88 1.69 -0.21 8.71
N VAL A 89 1.99 -0.66 9.93
CA VAL A 89 2.59 -1.99 10.15
C VAL A 89 1.68 -3.08 9.59
N ALA A 90 0.36 -3.00 9.79
CA ALA A 90 -0.57 -3.95 9.17
C ALA A 90 -0.51 -3.93 7.63
N VAL A 91 -0.38 -2.76 7.01
CA VAL A 91 -0.19 -2.62 5.55
C VAL A 91 1.11 -3.28 5.07
N ILE A 92 2.20 -3.09 5.81
CA ILE A 92 3.50 -3.71 5.54
C ILE A 92 3.37 -5.23 5.62
N VAL A 93 2.78 -5.75 6.70
CA VAL A 93 2.58 -7.20 6.91
C VAL A 93 1.73 -7.81 5.81
N ILE A 94 0.60 -7.19 5.44
CA ILE A 94 -0.25 -7.67 4.33
C ILE A 94 0.55 -7.65 3.02
N SER A 95 1.31 -6.59 2.77
CA SER A 95 2.11 -6.45 1.54
C SER A 95 3.19 -7.53 1.43
N ALA A 96 3.89 -7.82 2.53
CA ALA A 96 4.94 -8.84 2.58
C ALA A 96 4.37 -10.27 2.49
N THR A 97 3.31 -10.57 3.24
CA THR A 97 2.80 -11.94 3.38
C THR A 97 1.81 -12.35 2.30
N ARG A 98 1.06 -11.40 1.72
CA ARG A 98 0.03 -11.68 0.71
C ARG A 98 0.47 -11.23 -0.66
N ASN A 99 0.78 -9.94 -0.81
CA ASN A 99 1.03 -9.37 -2.13
C ASN A 99 2.38 -9.78 -2.73
N ALA A 100 3.47 -9.74 -1.95
CA ALA A 100 4.77 -10.16 -2.45
C ALA A 100 4.80 -11.65 -2.82
N VAL A 101 4.08 -12.49 -2.07
CA VAL A 101 3.97 -13.93 -2.36
C VAL A 101 3.16 -14.20 -3.64
N LEU A 102 2.01 -13.55 -3.81
CA LEU A 102 1.23 -13.63 -5.06
C LEU A 102 2.06 -13.17 -6.25
N LYS A 103 2.74 -12.03 -6.10
CA LYS A 103 3.57 -11.44 -7.14
C LYS A 103 4.72 -12.36 -7.55
N LYS A 104 5.49 -12.88 -6.59
CA LYS A 104 6.59 -13.82 -6.86
C LYS A 104 6.14 -15.04 -7.67
N ARG A 105 4.90 -15.51 -7.47
CA ARG A 105 4.31 -16.59 -8.27
C ARG A 105 4.04 -16.14 -9.70
N VAL A 106 3.32 -15.03 -9.89
CA VAL A 106 3.01 -14.47 -11.22
C VAL A 106 4.27 -14.17 -12.03
N MET A 107 5.30 -13.61 -11.39
CA MET A 107 6.56 -13.24 -12.05
C MET A 107 7.36 -14.44 -12.57
N ARG A 108 7.04 -15.68 -12.16
CA ARG A 108 7.74 -16.91 -12.58
C ARG A 108 7.00 -17.68 -13.69
N LEU A 109 5.83 -17.22 -14.09
CA LEU A 109 5.02 -17.90 -15.11
C LEU A 109 5.48 -17.52 -16.52
N ASP A 110 5.35 -18.47 -17.44
CA ASP A 110 5.38 -18.19 -18.87
C ASP A 110 3.98 -17.71 -19.30
N PRO A 111 3.83 -16.50 -19.87
CA PRO A 111 2.54 -16.02 -20.33
C PRO A 111 1.97 -16.79 -21.53
N ASP A 112 2.80 -17.51 -22.29
CA ASP A 112 2.39 -18.29 -23.47
C ASP A 112 2.19 -19.79 -23.17
N ASP A 113 2.60 -20.24 -21.98
CA ASP A 113 2.41 -21.61 -21.48
C ASP A 113 1.99 -21.59 -19.99
N LEU A 114 0.70 -21.38 -19.76
CA LEU A 114 0.13 -21.30 -18.40
C LEU A 114 -0.27 -22.68 -17.87
N PRO A 115 -0.18 -22.92 -16.55
CA PRO A 115 -0.65 -24.17 -15.95
C PRO A 115 -2.12 -24.46 -16.27
N GLU A 116 -2.43 -25.72 -16.59
CA GLU A 116 -3.79 -26.17 -16.91
C GLU A 116 -4.80 -25.86 -15.79
N ASP A 117 -4.34 -25.80 -14.54
CA ASP A 117 -5.15 -25.49 -13.37
C ASP A 117 -5.16 -24.00 -12.99
N TRP A 118 -4.85 -23.10 -13.93
CA TRP A 118 -4.88 -21.64 -13.73
C TRP A 118 -6.17 -21.17 -13.07
N SER A 119 -7.33 -21.68 -13.50
CA SER A 119 -8.64 -21.30 -12.96
C SER A 119 -8.76 -21.56 -11.45
N GLN A 120 -8.08 -22.59 -10.93
CA GLN A 120 -8.04 -22.94 -9.51
C GLN A 120 -7.00 -22.10 -8.74
N ARG A 121 -5.97 -21.61 -9.43
CA ARG A 121 -4.85 -20.86 -8.85
C ARG A 121 -4.85 -19.37 -9.19
N ASP A 122 -5.95 -18.86 -9.74
CA ASP A 122 -6.06 -17.50 -10.22
C ASP A 122 -5.74 -16.48 -9.10
N PRO A 123 -4.66 -15.68 -9.23
CA PRO A 123 -4.25 -14.75 -8.20
C PRO A 123 -5.14 -13.50 -8.12
N ARG A 124 -5.96 -13.22 -9.15
CA ARG A 124 -6.69 -11.95 -9.31
C ARG A 124 -7.72 -11.68 -8.20
N PRO A 125 -8.54 -12.65 -7.75
CA PRO A 125 -9.48 -12.42 -6.66
C PRO A 125 -8.77 -12.10 -5.33
N ALA A 126 -7.74 -12.88 -4.99
CA ALA A 126 -6.96 -12.69 -3.77
C ALA A 126 -6.20 -11.36 -3.79
N PHE A 127 -5.55 -11.03 -4.91
CA PHE A 127 -4.88 -9.74 -5.09
C PHE A 127 -5.86 -8.58 -4.91
N GLY A 128 -7.04 -8.63 -5.55
CA GLY A 128 -8.05 -7.59 -5.44
C GLY A 128 -8.54 -7.39 -4.00
N LYS A 129 -8.79 -8.48 -3.26
CA LYS A 129 -9.19 -8.42 -1.84
C LYS A 129 -8.14 -7.72 -0.99
N TRP A 130 -6.88 -8.16 -1.05
CA TRP A 130 -5.80 -7.58 -0.25
C TRP A 130 -5.39 -6.19 -0.70
N ASN A 131 -5.56 -5.86 -1.99
CA ASN A 131 -5.39 -4.49 -2.47
C ASN A 131 -6.44 -3.56 -1.84
N MET A 132 -7.71 -3.96 -1.84
CA MET A 132 -8.79 -3.16 -1.24
C MET A 132 -8.58 -2.95 0.26
N VAL A 133 -8.23 -4.00 1.01
CA VAL A 133 -7.93 -3.89 2.45
C VAL A 133 -6.84 -2.86 2.71
N ARG A 134 -5.71 -2.96 1.99
CA ARG A 134 -4.61 -1.99 2.15
C ARG A 134 -5.04 -0.59 1.73
N THR A 135 -5.83 -0.46 0.67
CA THR A 135 -6.35 0.84 0.18
C THR A 135 -7.13 1.55 1.28
N VAL A 136 -8.10 0.86 1.89
CA VAL A 136 -8.90 1.43 2.99
C VAL A 136 -8.01 1.86 4.14
N ILE A 137 -7.08 0.99 4.57
CA ILE A 137 -6.16 1.32 5.67
C ILE A 137 -5.31 2.55 5.31
N THR A 138 -4.72 2.60 4.11
CA THR A 138 -3.84 3.72 3.73
C THR A 138 -4.59 5.03 3.53
N VAL A 139 -5.85 5.00 3.09
CA VAL A 139 -6.71 6.19 3.05
C VAL A 139 -6.99 6.68 4.47
N LEU A 140 -7.32 5.78 5.40
CA LEU A 140 -7.50 6.15 6.81
C LEU A 140 -6.21 6.66 7.44
N VAL A 141 -5.05 6.10 7.08
CA VAL A 141 -3.74 6.62 7.53
C VAL A 141 -3.48 8.02 7.00
N PHE A 142 -3.74 8.27 5.71
CA PHE A 142 -3.58 9.60 5.14
C PHE A 142 -4.49 10.64 5.84
N LEU A 143 -5.78 10.35 5.98
CA LEU A 143 -6.71 11.23 6.68
C LEU A 143 -6.33 11.41 8.15
N GLY A 144 -5.90 10.33 8.80
CA GLY A 144 -5.40 10.36 10.17
C GLY A 144 -4.13 11.19 10.32
N ASN A 145 -3.21 11.17 9.35
CA ASN A 145 -2.00 11.99 9.39
C ASN A 145 -2.31 13.47 9.21
N VAL A 146 -3.34 13.82 8.43
CA VAL A 146 -3.86 15.19 8.37
C VAL A 146 -4.44 15.61 9.72
N GLU A 147 -5.30 14.77 10.32
CA GLU A 147 -5.92 15.05 11.63
C GLU A 147 -4.90 15.11 12.76
N ALA A 148 -3.91 14.22 12.76
CA ALA A 148 -2.83 14.19 13.72
C ALA A 148 -2.09 15.52 13.78
N MET A 149 -1.98 16.22 12.64
CA MET A 149 -1.38 17.54 12.58
C MET A 149 -2.30 18.64 13.07
N ALA A 150 -3.61 18.52 12.88
CA ALA A 150 -4.59 19.46 13.46
C ALA A 150 -4.54 19.44 15.00
N VAL A 151 -4.44 18.24 15.60
CA VAL A 151 -4.34 18.07 17.07
C VAL A 151 -2.90 18.13 17.62
N TYR A 152 -1.92 18.40 16.75
CA TYR A 152 -0.52 18.52 17.14
C TYR A 152 -0.20 19.88 17.77
N THR A 153 -0.93 20.91 17.38
CA THR A 153 -0.71 22.30 17.82
C THR A 153 -1.74 22.80 18.83
N LEU A 154 -2.80 22.01 19.09
CA LEU A 154 -3.86 22.29 20.07
C LEU A 154 -3.47 21.73 21.45
#